data_AF-W7AC36-F1
#
_entry.id   AF-W7AC36-F1
#
_cell.length_a   1.000
_cell.length_b   1.000
_cell.length_c   1.000
_cell.angle_alpha   90.00
_cell.angle_beta   90.00
_cell.angle_gamma   90.00
#
_symmetry.space_group_name_H-M   'P 1'
#
loop_
_entity.id
_entity.type
_entity.pdbx_description
1 polymer ?
#
loop_
_entity_poly.entity_id
_entity_poly.type
_entity_poly.pdbx_seq_one_letter_code
_entity_poly.pdbx_strand_id
1 'polypeptide(L)'
;MMIYDRIIQCTKRRYKSKDEETSSESEDSTDSSSVIKEKMNPRKYVSDECQHILFLSSFQLSLALIFSLFCKIYYLAFLNIALFLTSIIHWWNPELGLRRTIDMTMTATNFLMHLIHSFTINSMCFFVCICGGILIVILYFVGKRFSYNSYSTVCHLLIHTTGSISSLTIYYISKNKLIDHS
;
A
#
# COMPACT_ATOMS: atom_id res chain seq x y z
N MET A 1 16.86 6.16 -21.53
CA MET A 1 16.22 6.20 -22.88
C MET A 1 15.51 4.89 -23.28
N MET A 2 15.74 3.73 -22.62
CA MET A 2 15.17 2.43 -23.05
C MET A 2 13.68 2.18 -22.74
N ILE A 3 13.08 2.88 -21.77
CA ILE A 3 11.69 2.61 -21.34
C ILE A 3 10.68 3.19 -22.36
N TYR A 4 11.00 4.36 -22.93
CA TYR A 4 10.13 5.02 -23.90
C TYR A 4 10.02 4.20 -25.19
N ASP A 5 11.13 3.62 -25.64
CA ASP A 5 11.15 2.75 -26.84
C ASP A 5 10.32 1.48 -26.65
N ARG A 6 10.33 0.89 -25.44
CA ARG A 6 9.47 -0.27 -25.11
C ARG A 6 7.99 0.06 -25.14
N ILE A 7 7.60 1.25 -24.66
CA ILE A 7 6.19 1.69 -24.65
C ILE A 7 5.70 1.92 -26.08
N ILE A 8 6.53 2.52 -26.95
CA ILE A 8 6.22 2.73 -28.38
C ILE A 8 6.09 1.40 -29.12
N GLN A 9 6.96 0.42 -28.85
CA GLN A 9 6.87 -0.89 -29.50
C GLN A 9 5.58 -1.63 -29.13
N CYS A 10 5.19 -1.60 -27.85
CA CYS A 10 3.96 -2.23 -27.38
C CYS A 10 2.69 -1.58 -27.95
N THR A 11 2.70 -0.25 -28.13
CA THR A 11 1.56 0.46 -28.73
C THR A 11 1.45 0.23 -30.24
N LYS A 12 2.57 0.19 -30.98
CA LYS A 12 2.57 -0.16 -32.42
C LYS A 12 2.03 -1.57 -32.69
N ARG A 13 2.40 -2.56 -31.86
CA ARG A 13 1.95 -3.95 -32.03
C ARG A 13 0.44 -4.12 -31.82
N ARG A 14 -0.14 -3.34 -30.90
CA ARG A 14 -1.57 -3.39 -30.58
C ARG A 14 -2.44 -2.68 -31.63
N TYR A 15 -1.88 -1.70 -32.36
CA TYR A 15 -2.56 -1.07 -33.49
C TYR A 15 -2.54 -1.97 -34.74
N LYS A 16 -1.38 -2.59 -35.03
CA LYS A 16 -1.24 -3.48 -36.19
C LYS A 16 -2.13 -4.73 -36.13
N SER A 17 -2.34 -5.27 -34.92
CA SER A 17 -3.22 -6.43 -34.72
C SER A 17 -4.73 -6.14 -34.91
N LYS A 18 -5.13 -4.88 -35.01
CA LYS A 18 -6.54 -4.52 -35.22
C LYS A 18 -6.92 -4.35 -36.70
N ASP A 19 -5.93 -4.26 -37.58
CA ASP A 19 -6.13 -4.00 -39.01
C ASP A 19 -5.87 -5.25 -39.90
N GLU A 20 -5.40 -6.37 -39.35
CA GLU A 20 -4.99 -7.56 -40.12
C GLU A 20 -5.93 -8.79 -39.96
N GLU A 21 -7.18 -8.64 -39.50
CA GLU A 21 -8.22 -9.68 -39.67
C GLU A 21 -8.91 -9.57 -41.05
N THR A 22 -8.13 -9.45 -42.13
CA THR A 22 -8.57 -9.83 -43.47
C THR A 22 -7.35 -10.02 -44.37
N SER A 23 -7.24 -11.20 -44.99
CA SER A 23 -6.35 -11.57 -46.11
C SER A 23 -5.05 -12.35 -45.81
N SER A 24 -5.12 -13.62 -46.24
CA SER A 24 -4.14 -14.42 -47.01
C SER A 24 -2.85 -14.96 -46.38
N GLU A 25 -2.71 -16.26 -46.60
CA GLU A 25 -1.61 -17.22 -46.43
C GLU A 25 -0.21 -16.75 -46.84
N SER A 26 0.82 -17.20 -46.11
CA SER A 26 2.01 -17.89 -46.67
C SER A 26 2.94 -18.39 -45.55
N GLU A 27 3.49 -19.57 -45.75
CA GLU A 27 4.36 -20.34 -44.86
C GLU A 27 5.79 -19.77 -44.70
N ASP A 28 6.43 -20.21 -43.60
CA ASP A 28 7.82 -20.71 -43.52
C ASP A 28 8.85 -19.96 -42.64
N SER A 29 9.57 -20.81 -41.90
CA SER A 29 10.89 -20.66 -41.27
C SER A 29 11.06 -20.05 -39.86
N THR A 30 11.18 -20.99 -38.90
CA THR A 30 12.36 -21.21 -38.03
C THR A 30 12.60 -20.36 -36.77
N ASP A 31 12.93 -21.10 -35.70
CA ASP A 31 13.45 -20.72 -34.38
C ASP A 31 12.51 -20.09 -33.36
N SER A 32 11.64 -20.97 -32.85
CA SER A 32 11.50 -21.34 -31.43
C SER A 32 12.43 -20.60 -30.44
N SER A 33 12.21 -19.31 -30.23
CA SER A 33 12.40 -18.73 -28.90
C SER A 33 11.17 -19.14 -28.10
N SER A 34 11.33 -20.18 -27.27
CA SER A 34 10.36 -20.53 -26.25
C SER A 34 10.30 -19.39 -25.24
N VAL A 35 9.60 -18.32 -25.62
CA VAL A 35 9.07 -17.34 -24.69
C VAL A 35 8.14 -18.14 -23.80
N ILE A 36 8.68 -18.59 -22.67
CA ILE A 36 7.93 -19.11 -21.55
C ILE A 36 6.93 -18.00 -21.21
N LYS A 37 5.74 -18.08 -21.81
CA LYS A 37 4.57 -17.37 -21.33
C LYS A 37 4.32 -17.97 -19.97
N GLU A 38 4.93 -17.39 -18.95
CA GLU A 38 4.54 -17.60 -17.57
C GLU A 38 3.03 -17.52 -17.55
N LYS A 39 2.39 -18.66 -17.25
CA LYS A 39 0.96 -18.72 -16.98
C LYS A 39 0.74 -17.87 -15.75
N MET A 40 0.54 -16.58 -15.97
CA MET A 40 0.23 -15.59 -14.95
C MET A 40 -1.07 -16.07 -14.31
N ASN A 41 -0.97 -16.61 -13.10
CA ASN A 41 -2.10 -17.18 -12.39
C ASN A 41 -3.12 -16.05 -12.18
N PRO A 42 -4.36 -16.15 -12.71
CA PRO A 42 -5.31 -15.03 -12.73
C PRO A 42 -5.70 -14.49 -11.34
N ARG A 43 -5.29 -15.18 -10.26
CA ARG A 43 -5.45 -14.74 -8.86
C ARG A 43 -4.27 -13.95 -8.30
N LYS A 44 -3.06 -14.07 -8.86
CA LYS A 44 -1.87 -13.37 -8.40
C LYS A 44 -1.88 -11.98 -9.05
N TYR A 45 -2.49 -11.05 -8.33
CA TYR A 45 -2.89 -9.76 -8.85
C TYR A 45 -1.73 -8.73 -8.97
N VAL A 46 -0.57 -9.07 -8.43
CA VAL A 46 0.47 -8.10 -8.06
C VAL A 46 1.75 -8.47 -8.80
N SER A 47 2.22 -7.57 -9.67
CA SER A 47 3.56 -7.67 -10.27
C SER A 47 4.63 -7.70 -9.16
N ASP A 48 5.80 -8.25 -9.44
CA ASP A 48 6.90 -8.32 -8.45
C ASP A 48 7.20 -6.94 -7.83
N GLU A 49 7.12 -5.87 -8.62
CA GLU A 49 7.23 -4.48 -8.15
C GLU A 49 6.22 -4.15 -7.03
N CYS A 50 4.96 -4.54 -7.20
CA CYS A 50 3.93 -4.28 -6.21
C CYS A 50 4.17 -5.11 -4.93
N GLN A 51 4.75 -6.31 -5.04
CA GLN A 51 5.10 -7.13 -3.88
C GLN A 51 6.19 -6.46 -3.04
N HIS A 52 7.18 -5.83 -3.67
CA HIS A 52 8.20 -5.04 -2.96
C HIS A 52 7.61 -3.79 -2.29
N ILE A 53 6.67 -3.10 -2.95
CA ILE A 53 5.97 -1.95 -2.35
C ILE A 53 5.13 -2.38 -1.14
N LEU A 54 4.43 -3.52 -1.22
CA LEU A 54 3.66 -4.06 -0.11
C LEU A 54 4.56 -4.49 1.06
N PHE A 55 5.74 -5.05 0.77
CA PHE A 55 6.74 -5.33 1.80
C PHE A 55 7.13 -4.04 2.54
N LEU A 56 7.51 -3.00 1.80
CA LEU A 56 7.88 -1.71 2.39
C LEU A 56 6.72 -1.10 3.19
N SER A 57 5.50 -1.20 2.66
CA SER A 57 4.27 -0.76 3.33
C SER A 57 4.01 -1.47 4.64
N SER A 58 4.30 -2.77 4.71
CA SER A 58 4.15 -3.58 5.92
C SER A 58 5.28 -3.29 6.92
N PHE A 59 6.51 -3.21 6.42
CA PHE A 59 7.69 -3.04 7.26
C PHE A 59 7.72 -1.67 7.97
N GLN A 60 7.30 -0.59 7.31
CA GLN A 60 7.26 0.74 7.94
C GLN A 60 6.37 0.81 9.18
N LEU A 61 5.34 -0.05 9.28
CA LEU A 61 4.44 -0.09 10.44
C LEU A 61 5.16 -0.54 11.72
N SER A 62 6.28 -1.26 11.59
CA SER A 62 7.12 -1.64 12.74
C SER A 62 7.66 -0.41 13.49
N LEU A 63 7.84 0.74 12.83
CA LEU A 63 8.31 1.96 13.45
C LEU A 63 7.30 2.48 14.48
N ALA A 64 6.02 2.58 14.09
CA ALA A 64 4.95 2.99 15.00
C ALA A 64 4.80 1.98 16.16
N LEU A 65 4.92 0.68 15.88
CA LEU A 65 4.92 -0.36 16.90
C LEU A 65 6.04 -0.17 17.93
N ILE A 66 7.31 -0.08 17.49
CA ILE A 66 8.47 0.08 18.38
C ILE A 66 8.33 1.34 19.23
N PHE A 67 7.91 2.46 18.63
CA PHE A 67 7.70 3.71 19.36
C PHE A 67 6.56 3.61 20.39
N SER A 68 5.45 2.98 20.05
CA SER A 68 4.33 2.80 20.99
C SER A 68 4.74 1.99 22.24
N LEU A 69 5.58 0.98 22.06
CA LEU A 69 6.17 0.18 23.15
C LEU A 69 7.16 1.02 23.97
N PHE A 70 8.05 1.78 23.31
CA PHE A 70 9.00 2.68 23.95
C PHE A 70 8.30 3.75 24.82
N CYS A 71 7.20 4.30 24.34
CA CYS A 71 6.37 5.26 25.07
C CYS A 71 5.47 4.62 26.14
N LYS A 72 5.47 3.29 26.27
CA LYS A 72 4.63 2.51 27.20
C LYS A 72 3.11 2.70 26.99
N ILE A 73 2.68 2.98 25.76
CA ILE A 73 1.25 3.16 25.42
C ILE A 73 0.71 1.82 24.92
N TYR A 74 0.55 0.86 25.84
CA TYR A 74 0.35 -0.56 25.51
C TYR A 74 -0.91 -0.86 24.70
N TYR A 75 -2.01 -0.14 24.93
CA TYR A 75 -3.25 -0.37 24.19
C TYR A 75 -3.12 0.04 22.70
N LEU A 76 -2.36 1.10 22.39
CA LEU A 76 -2.04 1.45 21.00
C LEU A 76 -0.99 0.51 20.42
N ALA A 77 -0.05 0.03 21.22
CA ALA A 77 0.90 -1.00 20.80
C ALA A 77 0.19 -2.28 20.35
N PHE A 78 -0.84 -2.73 21.08
CA PHE A 78 -1.66 -3.88 20.67
C PHE A 78 -2.29 -3.68 19.29
N LEU A 79 -2.84 -2.49 19.02
CA LEU A 79 -3.43 -2.18 17.71
C LEU A 79 -2.37 -2.11 16.60
N ASN A 80 -1.18 -1.58 16.89
CA ASN A 80 -0.06 -1.60 15.93
C ASN A 80 0.44 -3.02 15.65
N ILE A 81 0.45 -3.92 16.64
CA ILE A 81 0.76 -5.35 16.42
C ILE A 81 -0.28 -5.95 15.47
N ALA A 82 -1.57 -5.75 15.74
CA ALA A 82 -2.64 -6.26 14.91
C ALA A 82 -2.53 -5.75 13.47
N LEU A 83 -2.31 -4.44 13.28
CA LEU A 83 -2.09 -3.83 11.97
C LEU A 83 -0.84 -4.40 11.27
N PHE A 84 0.28 -4.50 11.96
CA PHE A 84 1.51 -5.06 11.40
C PHE A 84 1.31 -6.50 10.92
N LEU A 85 0.62 -7.32 11.71
CA LEU A 85 0.32 -8.72 11.36
C LEU A 85 -0.62 -8.79 10.16
N THR A 86 -1.69 -7.99 10.10
CA THR A 86 -2.60 -7.99 8.94
C THR A 86 -1.89 -7.56 7.67
N SER A 87 -0.97 -6.59 7.76
CA SER A 87 -0.21 -6.11 6.60
C SER A 87 0.80 -7.15 6.12
N ILE A 88 1.51 -7.83 7.02
CA ILE A 88 2.40 -8.95 6.66
C ILE A 88 1.61 -10.09 6.00
N ILE A 89 0.43 -10.45 6.54
CA ILE A 89 -0.42 -11.49 5.97
C ILE A 89 -0.92 -11.10 4.57
N HIS A 90 -1.21 -9.81 4.36
CA HIS A 90 -1.56 -9.28 3.04
C HIS A 90 -0.38 -9.32 2.08
N TRP A 91 0.82 -8.92 2.51
CA TRP A 91 2.02 -8.95 1.70
C TRP A 91 2.44 -10.37 1.29
N TRP A 92 2.37 -11.35 2.18
CA TRP A 92 2.81 -12.73 1.89
C TRP A 92 2.00 -13.35 0.75
N ASN A 93 0.69 -13.13 0.71
CA ASN A 93 -0.13 -13.53 -0.43
C ASN A 93 -0.96 -12.33 -0.91
N PRO A 94 -0.40 -11.53 -1.83
CA PRO A 94 -0.99 -10.28 -2.27
C PRO A 94 -2.13 -10.56 -3.26
N GLU A 95 -3.30 -10.87 -2.71
CA GLU A 95 -4.54 -11.10 -3.44
C GLU A 95 -5.52 -9.94 -3.23
N LEU A 96 -6.25 -9.58 -4.28
CA LEU A 96 -7.43 -8.74 -4.10
C LEU A 96 -8.52 -9.50 -3.36
N GLY A 97 -9.27 -8.76 -2.53
CA GLY A 97 -10.37 -9.31 -1.75
C GLY A 97 -10.07 -9.27 -0.26
N LEU A 98 -10.34 -10.39 0.41
CA LEU A 98 -10.50 -10.42 1.86
C LEU A 98 -9.28 -9.91 2.63
N ARG A 99 -8.06 -10.36 2.29
CA ARG A 99 -6.83 -9.99 3.03
C ARG A 99 -6.58 -8.49 3.01
N ARG A 100 -6.69 -7.88 1.82
CA ARG A 100 -6.57 -6.42 1.66
C ARG A 100 -7.68 -5.69 2.43
N THR A 101 -8.92 -6.18 2.38
CA THR A 101 -10.02 -5.56 3.11
C THR A 101 -9.80 -5.61 4.61
N ILE A 102 -9.33 -6.73 5.14
CA ILE A 102 -8.96 -6.88 6.56
C ILE A 102 -7.87 -5.87 6.92
N ASP A 103 -6.80 -5.81 6.12
CA ASP A 103 -5.70 -4.89 6.36
C ASP A 103 -6.14 -3.42 6.35
N MET A 104 -6.91 -2.99 5.34
CA MET A 104 -7.46 -1.63 5.27
C MET A 104 -8.43 -1.32 6.42
N THR A 105 -9.21 -2.30 6.86
CA THR A 105 -10.15 -2.15 8.00
C THR A 105 -9.36 -2.01 9.30
N MET A 106 -8.29 -2.79 9.46
CA MET A 106 -7.39 -2.68 10.60
C MET A 106 -6.65 -1.33 10.60
N THR A 107 -6.23 -0.84 9.44
CA THR A 107 -5.65 0.52 9.29
C THR A 107 -6.63 1.60 9.73
N ALA A 108 -7.88 1.53 9.29
CA ALA A 108 -8.93 2.47 9.69
C ALA A 108 -9.20 2.40 11.21
N THR A 109 -9.28 1.19 11.78
CA THR A 109 -9.49 0.98 13.22
C THR A 109 -8.33 1.51 14.04
N ASN A 110 -7.10 1.19 13.63
CA ASN A 110 -5.88 1.69 14.29
C ASN A 110 -5.84 3.21 14.25
N PHE A 111 -6.12 3.82 13.10
CA PHE A 111 -6.15 5.26 12.94
C PHE A 111 -7.22 5.93 13.80
N LEU A 112 -8.43 5.37 13.86
CA LEU A 112 -9.52 5.89 14.70
C LEU A 112 -9.13 5.89 16.18
N MET A 113 -8.46 4.85 16.65
CA MET A 113 -8.00 4.78 18.04
C MET A 113 -6.90 5.80 18.34
N HIS A 114 -6.02 6.08 17.38
CA HIS A 114 -5.05 7.17 17.48
C HIS A 114 -5.72 8.54 17.51
N LEU A 115 -6.74 8.75 16.68
CA LEU A 115 -7.55 9.96 16.68
C LEU A 115 -8.23 10.16 18.05
N ILE A 116 -8.86 9.11 18.61
CA ILE A 116 -9.46 9.17 19.94
C ILE A 116 -8.41 9.51 21.00
N HIS A 117 -7.24 8.88 20.96
CA HIS A 117 -6.16 9.21 21.91
C HIS A 117 -5.68 10.65 21.77
N SER A 118 -5.61 11.19 20.55
CA SER A 118 -5.12 12.54 20.28
C SER A 118 -5.93 13.62 21.02
N PHE A 119 -7.23 13.42 21.23
CA PHE A 119 -8.09 14.32 22.02
C PHE A 119 -7.61 14.50 23.46
N THR A 120 -6.94 13.48 24.02
CA THR A 120 -6.50 13.48 25.42
C THR A 120 -5.13 14.15 25.62
N ILE A 121 -4.41 14.45 24.53
CA ILE A 121 -3.04 14.97 24.58
C ILE A 121 -3.04 16.50 24.47
N ASN A 122 -3.33 17.03 23.27
CA ASN A 122 -3.45 18.45 22.96
C ASN A 122 -4.18 18.68 21.62
N SER A 123 -4.57 19.93 21.35
CA SER A 123 -5.29 20.32 20.14
C SER A 123 -4.47 20.18 18.84
N MET A 124 -3.13 20.30 18.91
CA MET A 124 -2.26 20.14 17.75
C MET A 124 -2.19 18.69 17.26
N CYS A 125 -2.09 17.72 18.16
CA CYS A 125 -2.16 16.29 17.84
C CYS A 125 -3.48 15.96 17.16
N PHE A 126 -4.58 16.48 17.69
CA PHE A 126 -5.90 16.30 17.11
C PHE A 126 -5.98 16.87 15.69
N PHE A 127 -5.49 18.09 15.49
CA PHE A 127 -5.43 18.72 14.16
C PHE A 127 -4.63 17.87 13.15
N VAL A 128 -3.44 17.40 13.54
CA VAL A 128 -2.61 16.51 12.70
C VAL A 128 -3.37 15.24 12.32
N CYS A 129 -4.09 14.63 13.26
CA CYS A 129 -4.88 13.43 12.99
C CYS A 129 -6.07 13.70 12.06
N ILE A 130 -6.73 14.86 12.17
CA ILE A 130 -7.80 15.22 11.23
C ILE A 130 -7.24 15.40 9.81
N CYS A 131 -6.13 16.13 9.65
CA CYS A 131 -5.46 16.27 8.36
C CYS A 131 -5.02 14.92 7.78
N GLY A 132 -4.42 14.06 8.61
CA GLY A 132 -4.03 12.70 8.24
C GLY A 132 -5.23 11.85 7.82
N GLY A 133 -6.35 11.95 8.53
CA GLY A 133 -7.58 11.22 8.23
C GLY A 133 -8.17 11.64 6.88
N ILE A 134 -8.23 12.94 6.61
CA ILE A 134 -8.66 13.47 5.31
C ILE A 134 -7.76 12.94 4.19
N LEU A 135 -6.44 12.96 4.39
CA LEU A 135 -5.48 12.46 3.41
C LEU A 135 -5.65 10.95 3.16
N ILE A 136 -5.83 10.15 4.22
CA ILE A 136 -6.09 8.70 4.12
C ILE A 136 -7.36 8.43 3.29
N VAL A 137 -8.44 9.18 3.54
CA VAL A 137 -9.71 9.04 2.81
C VAL A 137 -9.50 9.36 1.32
N ILE A 138 -8.82 10.46 1.00
CA ILE A 138 -8.50 10.84 -0.38
C ILE A 138 -7.68 9.73 -1.05
N LEU A 139 -6.60 9.28 -0.41
CA LEU A 139 -5.73 8.23 -0.94
C LEU A 139 -6.47 6.90 -1.14
N TYR A 140 -7.41 6.55 -0.26
CA TYR A 140 -8.22 5.35 -0.40
C TYR A 140 -9.08 5.39 -1.66
N PHE A 141 -9.79 6.50 -1.89
CA PHE A 141 -10.64 6.67 -3.07
C PHE A 141 -9.82 6.78 -4.36
N VAL A 142 -8.70 7.50 -4.33
CA VAL A 142 -7.75 7.59 -5.46
C VAL A 142 -7.19 6.21 -5.79
N GLY A 143 -6.73 5.44 -4.79
CA GLY A 143 -6.22 4.09 -4.97
C GLY A 143 -7.27 3.15 -5.58
N LYS A 144 -8.53 3.28 -5.18
CA LYS A 144 -9.65 2.51 -5.74
C LYS A 144 -9.88 2.82 -7.22
N ARG A 145 -9.62 4.05 -7.69
CA ARG A 145 -9.77 4.44 -9.12
C ARG A 145 -8.73 3.79 -10.03
N PHE A 146 -7.56 3.42 -9.51
CA PHE A 146 -6.49 2.82 -10.31
C PHE A 146 -6.68 1.32 -10.62
N SER A 147 -7.91 0.79 -10.46
CA SER A 147 -8.26 -0.62 -10.69
C SER A 147 -7.26 -1.58 -10.05
N TYR A 148 -6.76 -1.15 -8.89
CA TYR A 148 -5.81 -1.82 -8.03
C TYR A 148 -4.36 -1.97 -8.51
N ASN A 149 -3.96 -1.38 -9.63
CA ASN A 149 -2.62 -1.60 -10.21
C ASN A 149 -1.47 -1.05 -9.32
N SER A 150 -0.24 -0.97 -9.84
CA SER A 150 0.92 -0.42 -9.10
C SER A 150 0.64 0.93 -8.42
N TYR A 151 -0.14 1.82 -9.03
CA TYR A 151 -0.52 3.10 -8.42
C TYR A 151 -1.45 2.92 -7.21
N SER A 152 -2.38 1.96 -7.24
CA SER A 152 -3.15 1.61 -6.04
C SER A 152 -2.27 1.07 -4.92
N THR A 153 -1.23 0.31 -5.26
CA THR A 153 -0.27 -0.21 -4.28
C THR A 153 0.54 0.93 -3.65
N VAL A 154 0.91 1.94 -4.44
CA VAL A 154 1.50 3.18 -3.93
C VAL A 154 0.53 3.95 -3.04
N CYS A 155 -0.75 4.08 -3.42
CA CYS A 155 -1.74 4.71 -2.53
C CYS A 155 -1.88 3.96 -1.21
N HIS A 156 -1.87 2.63 -1.23
CA HIS A 156 -1.89 1.79 -0.03
C HIS A 156 -0.65 2.06 0.86
N LEU A 157 0.55 2.09 0.28
CA LEU A 157 1.78 2.49 0.97
C LEU A 157 1.61 3.87 1.63
N LEU A 158 1.14 4.86 0.89
CA LEU A 158 0.95 6.24 1.38
C LEU A 158 -0.08 6.33 2.51
N ILE A 159 -1.12 5.48 2.49
CA ILE A 159 -2.09 5.40 3.60
C ILE A 159 -1.38 4.92 4.87
N HIS A 160 -0.57 3.86 4.77
CA HIS A 160 0.20 3.35 5.92
C HIS A 160 1.24 4.37 6.39
N THR A 161 1.89 5.09 5.48
CA THR A 161 2.84 6.14 5.80
C THR A 161 2.16 7.30 6.53
N THR A 162 1.02 7.76 6.04
CA THR A 162 0.24 8.84 6.67
C THR A 162 -0.21 8.46 8.07
N GLY A 163 -0.73 7.23 8.23
CA GLY A 163 -1.10 6.68 9.54
C GLY A 163 0.09 6.62 10.49
N SER A 164 1.22 6.05 10.03
CA SER A 164 2.44 5.90 10.83
C SER A 164 3.02 7.24 11.28
N ILE A 165 3.09 8.23 10.38
CA ILE A 165 3.57 9.58 10.73
C ILE A 165 2.65 10.20 11.78
N SER A 166 1.34 10.11 11.61
CA SER A 166 0.36 10.63 12.58
C SER A 166 0.54 9.97 13.96
N SER A 167 0.69 8.64 14.00
CA SER A 167 0.96 7.87 15.22
C SER A 167 2.28 8.27 15.87
N LEU A 168 3.36 8.41 15.11
CA LEU A 168 4.67 8.82 15.62
C LEU A 168 4.62 10.24 16.22
N THR A 169 3.91 11.17 15.58
CA THR A 169 3.69 12.52 16.11
C THR A 169 2.97 12.47 17.45
N ILE A 170 1.91 11.66 17.57
CA ILE A 170 1.20 11.43 18.84
C ILE A 170 2.17 10.93 19.91
N TYR A 171 2.95 9.90 19.61
CA TYR A 171 3.85 9.27 20.58
C TYR A 171 4.95 10.21 21.07
N TYR A 172 5.55 10.95 20.14
CA TYR A 172 6.56 11.96 20.46
C TYR A 172 6.01 13.00 21.44
N ILE A 173 4.82 13.54 21.15
CA ILE A 173 4.21 14.58 21.97
C ILE A 173 3.74 14.01 23.32
N SER A 174 3.11 12.82 23.33
CA SER A 174 2.72 12.13 24.56
C SER A 174 3.89 11.89 25.49
N LYS A 175 5.05 11.48 24.93
CA LYS A 175 6.24 11.20 25.73
C LYS A 175 6.83 12.46 26.34
N ASN A 176 6.87 13.57 25.60
CA ASN A 176 7.35 14.86 26.13
C ASN A 176 6.49 15.31 27.33
N LYS A 177 5.16 15.24 27.20
CA LYS A 177 4.23 15.58 28.29
C LYS A 177 4.42 14.72 29.53
N LEU A 178 4.82 13.46 29.37
CA LEU A 178 5.07 12.54 30.49
C LEU A 178 6.40 12.81 31.20
N ILE A 179 7.39 13.40 30.51
CA ILE A 179 8.66 13.84 31.11
C ILE A 179 8.45 15.14 31.89
N ASP A 180 7.67 16.08 31.35
CA ASP A 180 7.44 17.39 31.99
C ASP A 180 6.60 17.32 33.29
N HIS A 181 5.93 16.20 33.54
CA HIS A 181 5.08 15.99 34.72
C HIS A 181 5.60 14.90 35.68
N SER A 182 6.83 14.40 35.50
CA SER A 182 7.49 13.45 36.43
C SER A 182 8.55 14.13 37.27
#